data_AF-A0A2E2EDR0-F1
#
_entry.id   AF-A0A2E2EDR0-F1
#
_cell.length_a   1.000
_cell.length_b   1.000
_cell.length_c   1.000
_cell.angle_alpha   90.00
_cell.angle_beta   90.00
_cell.angle_gamma   90.00
#
_symmetry.space_group_name_H-M   'P 1'
#
loop_
_entity.id
_entity.type
_entity.pdbx_description
1 polymer ?
#
loop_
_entity_poly.entity_id
_entity_poly.type
_entity_poly.pdbx_seq_one_letter_code
_entity_poly.pdbx_strand_id
1 'polypeptide(L)' 'MTKKKILLKNQKGQGVLEYIILTGLIGIFCLAAVKKFGKSLDTRINQIDRKVKRELIIR' A
#
# COMPACT_ATOMS: atom_id res chain seq x y z
N MET A 1 1.97 -17.28 48.23
CA MET A 1 2.93 -18.17 47.53
C MET A 1 2.07 -19.07 46.65
N THR A 2 2.07 -19.00 45.32
CA THR A 2 3.06 -19.68 44.46
C THR A 2 2.67 -19.48 42.98
N LYS A 3 3.67 -19.05 42.17
CA LYS A 3 3.84 -19.25 40.71
C LYS A 3 2.85 -18.59 39.72
N LYS A 4 3.06 -17.31 39.41
CA LYS A 4 2.72 -16.71 38.10
C LYS A 4 3.81 -15.76 37.59
N LYS A 5 5.09 -16.13 37.77
CA LYS A 5 6.27 -15.36 37.30
C LYS A 5 7.10 -16.14 36.26
N ILE A 6 6.46 -16.75 35.27
CA ILE A 6 7.19 -17.48 34.20
C ILE A 6 6.54 -17.23 32.81
N LEU A 7 6.20 -15.99 32.48
CA LEU A 7 5.78 -15.63 31.10
C LEU A 7 6.56 -14.44 30.51
N LEU A 8 7.58 -13.95 31.21
CA LEU A 8 8.39 -12.79 30.81
C LEU A 8 9.86 -13.17 30.59
N LYS A 9 10.12 -14.37 30.07
CA LYS A 9 11.50 -14.84 29.82
C LYS A 9 11.70 -15.02 28.32
N ASN A 10 12.30 -13.98 27.70
CA ASN A 10 12.79 -13.87 26.32
C ASN A 10 11.87 -13.18 25.29
N GLN A 11 11.90 -11.84 25.33
CA GLN A 11 11.34 -10.92 24.34
C GLN A 11 12.34 -10.59 23.18
N LYS A 12 13.30 -11.48 22.91
CA LYS A 12 14.27 -11.30 21.81
C LYS A 12 13.67 -11.86 20.52
N GLY A 13 12.87 -11.04 19.81
CA GLY A 13 12.25 -11.42 18.53
C GLY A 13 10.83 -10.89 18.32
N GLN A 14 10.14 -10.45 19.38
CA GLN A 14 8.77 -9.90 19.26
C GLN A 14 8.72 -8.65 18.37
N GLY A 15 9.76 -7.81 18.40
CA GLY A 15 9.85 -6.65 17.52
C GLY A 15 10.03 -6.98 16.03
N VAL A 16 10.66 -8.12 15.71
CA VAL A 16 10.81 -8.56 14.31
C VAL A 16 9.47 -9.07 13.77
N LEU A 17 8.71 -9.79 14.59
CA LEU A 17 7.37 -10.23 14.22
C LEU A 17 6.42 -9.06 14.00
N GLU A 18 6.47 -8.06 14.89
CA GLU A 18 5.68 -6.83 14.76
C GLU A 18 6.06 -6.05 13.50
N TYR A 19 7.36 -5.95 13.19
CA TYR A 19 7.84 -5.33 11.96
C TYR A 19 7.37 -6.07 10.69
N ILE A 20 7.39 -7.41 10.68
CA ILE A 20 6.89 -8.21 9.54
C ILE A 20 5.39 -7.99 9.33
N ILE A 21 4.60 -7.99 10.41
CA ILE A 21 3.16 -7.77 10.34
C ILE A 21 2.87 -6.35 9.84
N LEU A 22 3.58 -5.34 10.37
CA LEU A 22 3.40 -3.94 10.01
C LEU A 22 3.80 -3.68 8.54
N THR A 23 4.94 -4.22 8.10
CA THR A 23 5.40 -4.11 6.70
C THR A 23 4.48 -4.84 5.73
N GLY A 24 3.93 -5.99 6.10
CA GLY A 24 2.93 -6.71 5.31
C GLY A 24 1.63 -5.91 5.12
N LEU A 25 1.13 -5.30 6.20
CA LEU A 25 -0.04 -4.41 6.17
C LEU A 25 0.20 -3.18 5.29
N ILE A 26 1.34 -2.53 5.45
CA ILE A 26 1.75 -1.37 4.63
C ILE A 26 1.91 -1.77 3.17
N GLY A 27 2.48 -2.94 2.88
CA GLY A 27 2.65 -3.45 1.52
C GLY A 27 1.31 -3.62 0.80
N ILE A 28 0.35 -4.31 1.43
CA ILE A 28 -0.99 -4.51 0.87
C ILE A 28 -1.72 -3.18 0.67
N PHE A 29 -1.61 -2.28 1.65
CA PHE A 29 -2.21 -0.95 1.56
C PHE A 29 -1.62 -0.13 0.40
N CYS A 30 -0.30 -0.14 0.25
CA CYS A 30 0.41 0.55 -0.84
C CYS A 30 0.00 0.00 -2.21
N LEU A 31 -0.05 -1.33 -2.37
CA LEU A 31 -0.53 -2.00 -3.58
C LEU A 31 -1.96 -1.56 -3.95
N ALA A 32 -2.87 -1.51 -2.97
CA ALA A 32 -4.24 -1.07 -3.19
C ALA A 32 -4.31 0.42 -3.59
N ALA A 33 -3.54 1.28 -2.93
CA ALA A 33 -3.47 2.71 -3.24
C ALA A 33 -2.94 2.96 -4.65
N VAL A 34 -1.82 2.33 -5.02
CA VAL A 34 -1.21 2.44 -6.35
C VAL A 34 -2.17 1.94 -7.43
N LYS A 35 -2.89 0.83 -7.19
CA LYS A 35 -3.88 0.30 -8.15
C LYS A 35 -5.05 1.25 -8.38
N LYS A 36 -5.55 1.91 -7.33
CA LYS A 36 -6.62 2.92 -7.45
C LYS A 36 -6.11 4.19 -8.13
N PHE A 37 -4.92 4.64 -7.76
CA PHE A 37 -4.30 5.83 -8.32
C PHE A 37 -3.97 5.66 -9.80
N GLY A 38 -3.37 4.54 -10.18
CA GLY A 38 -3.06 4.19 -11.57
C GLY A 38 -4.30 4.18 -12.47
N LYS A 39 -5.42 3.58 -12.01
CA LYS A 39 -6.69 3.61 -12.76
C LYS A 39 -7.22 5.04 -12.96
N SER A 40 -7.09 5.90 -11.95
CA SER A 40 -7.55 7.29 -12.04
C SER A 40 -6.66 8.11 -12.97
N LEU A 41 -5.35 7.90 -12.93
CA LEU A 41 -4.39 8.51 -13.85
C LEU A 41 -4.63 8.08 -15.29
N ASP A 42 -4.79 6.78 -15.54
CA ASP A 42 -5.04 6.23 -16.88
C ASP A 42 -6.28 6.86 -17.51
N THR A 43 -7.37 6.95 -16.73
CA THR A 43 -8.61 7.60 -17.17
C THR A 43 -8.38 9.07 -17.54
N ARG A 44 -7.61 9.80 -16.73
CA ARG A 44 -7.32 11.23 -16.98
C ARG A 44 -6.44 11.42 -18.20
N ILE A 45 -5.39 10.61 -18.35
CA ILE A 45 -4.50 10.66 -19.52
C ILE A 45 -5.28 10.34 -20.79
N ASN A 46 -6.13 9.31 -20.78
CA ASN A 46 -6.94 8.92 -21.94
C ASN A 46 -7.97 10.01 -22.31
N GLN A 47 -8.53 10.72 -21.32
CA GLN A 47 -9.38 11.89 -21.58
C GLN A 47 -8.60 13.06 -22.22
N ILE A 48 -7.37 13.30 -21.78
CA ILE A 48 -6.50 14.34 -22.35
C ILE A 48 -6.11 13.97 -23.78
N ASP A 49 -5.67 12.73 -24.01
CA ASP A 49 -5.31 12.23 -25.34
C ASP A 49 -6.48 12.39 -26.34
N ARG A 50 -7.68 11.99 -25.93
CA ARG A 50 -8.90 12.18 -26.75
C ARG A 50 -9.25 13.64 -27.02
N LYS A 51 -8.92 14.57 -26.11
CA LYS A 51 -9.11 16.00 -26.32
C LYS A 51 -8.08 16.55 -27.29
N VAL A 52 -6.79 16.26 -27.05
CA VAL A 52 -5.67 16.68 -27.90
C VAL A 52 -5.84 16.17 -29.32
N LYS A 53 -6.21 14.91 -29.50
CA LYS A 53 -6.43 14.32 -30.83
C LYS A 53 -7.60 14.98 -31.58
N ARG A 54 -8.67 15.39 -30.88
CA ARG A 54 -9.79 16.11 -31.50
C ARG A 54 -9.39 17.50 -31.96
N GLU A 55 -8.61 18.21 -31.15
CA GLU A 55 -8.09 19.56 -31.49
C GLU A 55 -7.09 19.50 -32.66
N LEU A 56 -6.23 18.48 -32.73
CA LEU A 56 -5.24 18.33 -33.79
C LEU A 56 -5.80 17.88 -35.15
N ILE A 57 -6.97 17.22 -35.19
CA ILE A 57 -7.60 16.78 -36.45
C ILE A 57 -8.34 17.94 -37.16
N ILE A 58 -8.62 19.05 -36.47
CA ILE A 58 -9.37 20.19 -37.01
C ILE A 58 -8.46 21.22 -37.71
N ARG A 59 -7.16 20.92 -37.88
CA ARG A 59 -6.22 21.80 -38.58
C ARG A 59 -5.72 21.21 -39.89
#